data_AF-A0A2V7KPG0-F1
#
_entry.id   AF-A0A2V7KPG0-F1
#
_cell.length_a   1.000
_cell.length_b   1.000
_cell.length_c   1.000
_cell.angle_alpha   90.00
_cell.angle_beta   90.00
_cell.angle_gamma   90.00
#
_symmetry.space_group_name_H-M   'P 1'
#
loop_
_entity.id
_entity.type
_entity.pdbx_description
1 polymer ?
#
loop_
_entity_poly.entity_id
_entity_poly.type
_entity_poly.pdbx_seq_one_letter_code
_entity_poly.pdbx_strand_id
1 'polypeptide(L)' 'MKSFRRVVITGVGAVTPIGTAADGLWAGLEARTSAVRTLTRFDPTPFRSHMAAEIPDFRPQDHLDAKRAKRLDRFSQL' A
#
# COMPACT_ATOMS: atom_id res chain seq x y z
N MET A 1 22.40 -21.44 29.90
CA MET A 1 21.29 -21.25 28.94
C MET A 1 21.32 -19.82 28.40
N LYS A 2 21.44 -19.62 27.09
CA LYS A 2 21.28 -18.29 26.47
C LYS A 2 19.79 -17.93 26.55
N SER A 3 19.44 -16.89 27.32
CA SER A 3 18.09 -16.33 27.31
C SER A 3 17.94 -15.42 26.09
N PHE A 4 17.05 -15.77 25.18
CA PHE A 4 16.75 -14.93 24.02
C PHE A 4 15.87 -13.75 24.46
N ARG A 5 16.17 -12.55 23.94
CA ARG A 5 15.32 -11.38 24.20
C ARG A 5 13.94 -11.64 23.59
N ARG A 6 12.89 -11.41 24.39
CA ARG A 6 11.51 -11.42 23.87
C ARG A 6 11.31 -10.17 23.01
N VAL A 7 10.82 -10.37 21.80
CA VAL A 7 10.48 -9.32 20.84
C VAL A 7 9.00 -9.45 20.53
N VAL A 8 8.29 -8.33 20.46
CA VAL A 8 6.85 -8.26 20.18
C VAL A 8 6.60 -7.18 19.13
N ILE A 9 5.49 -7.31 18.41
CA ILE A 9 5.00 -6.29 17.47
C ILE A 9 4.11 -5.33 18.25
N THR A 10 4.46 -4.05 18.27
CA THR A 10 3.70 -2.99 18.97
C THR A 10 2.91 -2.08 18.02
N GLY A 11 3.08 -2.24 16.71
CA GLY A 11 2.36 -1.44 15.72
C GLY A 11 2.43 -2.07 14.33
N VAL A 12 1.37 -1.84 13.56
CA VAL A 12 1.23 -2.27 12.16
C VAL A 12 0.75 -1.08 11.35
N GLY A 13 1.40 -0.82 10.22
CA GLY A 13 0.98 0.16 9.23
C GLY A 13 1.05 -0.48 7.85
N ALA A 14 0.05 -0.23 7.02
CA ALA A 14 -0.02 -0.79 5.67
C ALA A 14 -0.72 0.19 4.73
N VAL A 15 -0.24 0.27 3.49
CA VAL A 15 -0.93 0.96 2.40
C VAL A 15 -1.16 -0.07 1.31
N THR A 16 -2.41 -0.52 1.14
CA THR A 16 -2.72 -1.65 0.26
C THR A 16 -3.93 -1.38 -0.63
N PRO A 17 -4.10 -2.11 -1.74
CA PRO A 17 -5.27 -1.98 -2.61
C PRO A 17 -6.60 -2.36 -1.94
N ILE A 18 -6.56 -3.10 -0.83
CA ILE A 18 -7.75 -3.52 -0.07
C ILE A 18 -7.99 -2.67 1.18
N GLY A 19 -7.17 -1.66 1.43
CA GLY A 19 -7.31 -0.77 2.59
C GLY A 19 -5.98 -0.16 3.05
N THR A 20 -6.08 0.98 3.72
CA THR A 20 -4.94 1.70 4.32
C THR A 20 -5.06 1.67 5.84
N ALA A 21 -3.91 1.72 6.53
CA ALA A 21 -3.77 1.48 7.96
C ALA A 21 -4.17 0.05 8.39
N ALA A 22 -3.96 -0.27 9.67
CA ALA A 22 -4.24 -1.59 10.22
C ALA A 22 -5.71 -1.99 10.07
N ASP A 23 -6.63 -1.07 10.41
CA ASP A 23 -8.07 -1.32 10.36
C ASP A 23 -8.57 -1.52 8.92
N GLY A 24 -8.07 -0.70 7.98
CA GLY A 24 -8.43 -0.83 6.57
C GLY A 24 -7.94 -2.14 5.97
N LEU A 25 -6.70 -2.54 6.27
CA LEU A 25 -6.17 -3.84 5.87
C LEU A 25 -7.02 -4.99 6.43
N TRP A 26 -7.35 -4.93 7.72
CA TRP A 26 -8.15 -5.97 8.38
C TRP A 26 -9.54 -6.11 7.76
N ALA A 27 -10.27 -5.00 7.61
CA ALA A 27 -11.59 -4.99 6.99
C ALA A 27 -11.54 -5.49 5.53
N GLY A 28 -10.52 -5.12 4.76
CA GLY A 28 -10.32 -5.60 3.40
C GLY A 28 -10.10 -7.11 3.31
N LEU A 29 -9.33 -7.69 4.24
CA LEU A 29 -9.11 -9.13 4.33
C LEU A 29 -10.41 -9.87 4.69
N GLU A 30 -11.19 -9.35 5.64
CA GLU A 30 -12.47 -9.91 6.04
C GLU A 30 -13.52 -9.87 4.91
N ALA A 31 -13.53 -8.79 4.13
CA ALA A 31 -14.44 -8.60 3.00
C ALA A 31 -14.19 -9.58 1.84
N ARG A 32 -13.00 -10.20 1.77
CA ARG A 32 -12.63 -11.21 0.75
C ARG A 32 -12.92 -10.79 -0.68
N THR A 33 -12.86 -9.49 -0.94
CA THR A 33 -13.15 -8.92 -2.26
C THR A 33 -11.84 -8.62 -2.97
N SER A 34 -11.76 -8.96 -4.25
CA SER A 34 -10.57 -8.67 -5.05
C SER A 34 -10.48 -7.18 -5.36
N ALA A 35 -9.32 -6.59 -5.11
CA ALA A 35 -9.00 -5.22 -5.54
C ALA A 35 -8.46 -5.15 -6.99
N VAL A 36 -8.34 -6.28 -7.68
CA VAL A 36 -7.85 -6.33 -9.06
C VAL A 36 -8.89 -5.75 -10.01
N ARG A 37 -8.48 -4.76 -10.78
CA ARG A 37 -9.29 -4.02 -11.75
C ARG A 37 -8.45 -3.59 -12.95
N THR A 38 -9.06 -2.96 -13.93
CA THR A 38 -8.33 -2.37 -15.05
C THR A 38 -7.33 -1.33 -14.55
N LEU A 39 -6.08 -1.43 -15.00
CA LEU A 39 -5.00 -0.50 -14.68
C LEU A 39 -5.37 0.91 -15.16
N THR A 40 -5.14 1.91 -14.31
CA THR A 40 -5.41 3.32 -14.61
C THR A 40 -4.18 4.21 -14.51
N ARG A 41 -3.08 3.74 -13.92
CA ARG A 41 -1.89 4.55 -13.61
C ARG A 41 -1.05 4.95 -14.82
N PHE A 42 -1.11 4.18 -15.91
CA PHE A 42 -0.43 4.47 -17.18
C PHE A 42 -1.18 3.79 -18.33
N ASP A 43 -0.85 4.14 -19.59
CA ASP A 43 -1.44 3.50 -20.77
C ASP A 43 -0.98 2.02 -20.90
N PRO A 44 -1.87 1.04 -20.68
CA PRO A 44 -1.50 -0.36 -20.73
C PRO A 44 -1.47 -0.92 -22.15
N THR A 45 -1.85 -0.15 -23.19
CA THR A 45 -2.01 -0.63 -24.58
C THR A 45 -0.83 -1.47 -25.11
N PRO A 46 0.44 -1.10 -24.86
CA PRO A 46 1.60 -1.88 -25.32
C PRO A 46 1.79 -3.24 -24.63
N PHE A 47 1.10 -3.48 -23.51
CA PHE A 47 1.32 -4.63 -22.63
C PHE A 47 0.25 -5.70 -22.83
N ARG A 48 0.61 -6.97 -22.58
CA ARG A 48 -0.34 -8.10 -22.62
C ARG A 48 -1.36 -8.08 -21.49
N SER A 49 -0.99 -7.57 -20.31
CA SER A 49 -1.85 -7.52 -19.12
C SER A 49 -2.31 -6.10 -18.85
N HIS A 50 -3.62 -5.90 -18.72
CA HIS A 50 -4.24 -4.60 -18.40
C HIS A 50 -4.88 -4.57 -17.02
N MET A 51 -4.61 -5.58 -16.19
CA MET A 51 -5.19 -5.72 -14.85
C MET A 51 -4.14 -5.46 -13.76
N ALA A 52 -4.53 -4.73 -12.72
CA ALA A 52 -3.69 -4.43 -11.56
C ALA A 52 -4.53 -4.26 -10.29
N ALA A 53 -3.89 -4.41 -9.13
CA ALA A 53 -4.45 -4.00 -7.84
C ALA A 53 -3.79 -2.67 -7.44
N GLU A 54 -4.38 -1.57 -7.88
CA GLU A 54 -3.87 -0.22 -7.63
C GLU A 54 -4.41 0.33 -6.30
N ILE A 55 -3.60 1.14 -5.61
CA ILE A 55 -4.03 1.92 -4.44
C ILE A 55 -4.65 3.23 -4.96
N PRO A 56 -5.98 3.42 -4.90
CA PRO A 56 -6.64 4.56 -5.56
C PRO A 56 -6.40 5.90 -4.85
N ASP A 57 -6.46 5.90 -3.51
CA ASP A 57 -6.65 7.13 -2.74
C ASP A 57 -5.42 7.56 -1.93
N PHE A 58 -4.24 7.04 -2.25
CA PHE A 58 -3.02 7.41 -1.52
C PHE A 58 -2.47 8.78 -1.96
N ARG A 59 -2.44 9.70 -1.01
CA ARG A 59 -1.87 11.05 -1.13
C ARG A 59 -0.60 11.17 -0.29
N PRO A 60 0.59 11.28 -0.91
CA PRO A 60 1.85 11.41 -0.17
C PRO A 60 1.87 12.61 0.78
N GLN A 61 1.10 13.66 0.49
CA GLN A 61 1.07 14.91 1.26
C GLN A 61 0.47 14.74 2.66
N ASP A 62 -0.28 13.66 2.89
CA ASP A 62 -0.86 13.34 4.20
C ASP A 62 0.21 12.80 5.17
N HIS A 63 1.38 12.41 4.66
CA HIS A 63 2.46 11.78 5.43
C HIS A 63 3.83 12.45 5.26
N LEU A 64 4.03 13.17 4.16
CA LEU A 64 5.31 13.76 3.76
C LEU A 64 5.14 15.23 3.43
N ASP A 65 6.14 16.05 3.77
CA ASP A 65 6.20 17.41 3.26
C ASP A 65 6.35 17.43 1.73
N ALA A 66 5.94 18.54 1.10
CA ALA A 66 5.92 18.67 -0.36
C ALA A 66 7.30 18.45 -1.02
N LYS A 67 8.39 18.83 -0.34
CA LYS A 67 9.75 18.66 -0.88
C LYS A 67 10.16 17.19 -0.90
N ARG A 68 9.84 16.43 0.15
CA ARG A 68 10.07 14.98 0.21
C ARG A 68 9.16 14.23 -0.77
N ALA A 69 7.87 14.54 -0.77
CA ALA A 69 6.90 13.92 -1.69
C ALA A 69 7.32 14.05 -3.16
N LYS A 70 7.86 15.20 -3.57
CA LYS A 70 8.33 15.42 -4.94
C LYS A 70 9.58 14.62 -5.31
N ARG A 71 10.47 14.37 -4.35
CA ARG A 71 11.79 13.77 -4.60
C ARG A 71 11.77 12.24 -4.52
N LEU A 72 10.86 11.69 -3.71
CA LEU A 72 10.68 10.26 -3.57
C LEU A 72 9.84 9.73 -4.73
N ASP A 73 10.23 8.56 -5.22
CA ASP A 73 9.43 7.81 -6.18
C ASP A 73 8.22 7.18 -5.46
N ARG A 74 7.29 6.55 -6.20
CA ARG A 74 6.06 6.02 -5.61
C ARG A 74 6.32 4.90 -4.60
N PHE A 75 7.32 4.02 -4.79
CA PHE A 75 7.57 2.94 -3.84
C PHE A 75 8.05 3.51 -2.51
N SER A 76 8.86 4.56 -2.53
CA SER A 76 9.37 5.21 -1.32
C SER A 76 8.36 6.11 -0.63
N GLN A 77 7.32 6.56 -1.34
CA GLN A 77 6.24 7.34 -0.75
C GLN A 77 5.25 6.46 0.05
N LEU A 78 5.08 5.20 -0.37
CA LEU A 78 4.18 4.22 0.26
C LEU A 78 4.83 3.58 1.50
#